data_AF-A0AAV1IDM3-F1
#
_entry.id   AF-A0AAV1IDM3-F1
#
_cell.length_a   1.000
_cell.length_b   1.000
_cell.length_c   1.000
_cell.angle_alpha   90.00
_cell.angle_beta   90.00
_cell.angle_gamma   90.00
#
_symmetry.space_group_name_H-M   'P 1'
#
loop_
_entity.id
_entity.type
_entity.pdbx_description
1 polymer ?
#
loop_
_entity_poly.entity_id
_entity_poly.type
_entity_poly.pdbx_seq_one_letter_code
_entity_poly.pdbx_strand_id
1 'polypeptide(L)'
;MRASGNAVSILNGLKTISGLNKILLSKIHGGANGRSTGPVESALRDALESCSYIGQSADQAYLEADPASRTAKDEYVMRYQRFAKADLEKAIQKYEGLHETIGESEMKELKRQDVSFALIVADSLLARDQLDRALKLGQEKLREKQVSGLKRDDLVFCDD
;
A
#
# COMPACT_ATOMS: atom_id res chain seq x y z
N MET A 1 -19.92 15.94 18.75
CA MET A 1 -19.92 14.58 18.17
C MET A 1 -19.86 14.68 16.65
N ARG A 2 -18.77 14.23 16.01
CA ARG A 2 -18.68 13.74 14.60
C ARG A 2 -17.23 13.92 14.10
N ALA A 3 -16.45 12.84 14.15
CA ALA A 3 -15.21 12.69 13.39
C ALA A 3 -14.85 11.20 13.24
N SER A 4 -15.78 10.39 12.70
CA SER A 4 -15.56 8.94 12.47
C SER A 4 -15.80 8.50 11.02
N GLY A 5 -15.95 9.46 10.09
CA GLY A 5 -16.39 9.14 8.71
C GLY A 5 -15.27 8.89 7.69
N ASN A 6 -14.02 9.30 7.95
CA ASN A 6 -13.06 9.47 6.85
C ASN A 6 -12.09 8.29 6.64
N ALA A 7 -11.85 7.46 7.67
CA ALA A 7 -11.00 6.27 7.53
C ALA A 7 -11.70 5.15 6.73
N VAL A 8 -13.03 5.08 6.82
CA VAL A 8 -13.86 4.11 6.09
C VAL A 8 -13.86 4.40 4.58
N SER A 9 -13.80 5.67 4.17
CA SER A 9 -13.76 6.05 2.75
C SER A 9 -12.45 5.66 2.06
N ILE A 10 -11.30 5.71 2.76
CA ILE A 10 -9.99 5.31 2.19
C ILE A 10 -9.89 3.78 2.08
N LEU A 11 -10.38 3.05 3.09
CA LEU A 11 -10.50 1.59 3.06
C LEU A 11 -11.49 1.11 1.99
N ASN A 12 -12.58 1.85 1.74
CA ASN A 12 -13.50 1.56 0.66
C ASN A 12 -12.90 1.84 -0.72
N GLY A 13 -12.06 2.87 -0.88
CA GLY A 13 -11.30 3.10 -2.12
C GLY A 13 -10.39 1.93 -2.48
N LEU A 14 -9.69 1.36 -1.49
CA LEU A 14 -8.85 0.16 -1.65
C LEU A 14 -9.69 -1.10 -1.96
N LYS A 15 -10.88 -1.25 -1.38
CA LYS A 15 -11.81 -2.35 -1.70
C LYS A 15 -12.36 -2.28 -3.13
N THR A 16 -12.64 -1.08 -3.66
CA THR A 16 -13.11 -0.91 -5.04
C THR A 16 -12.04 -1.31 -6.05
N ILE A 17 -10.76 -1.05 -5.74
CA ILE A 17 -9.62 -1.49 -6.55
C ILE A 17 -9.41 -3.01 -6.42
N SER A 18 -9.58 -3.58 -5.23
CA SER A 18 -9.57 -5.05 -5.02
C SER A 18 -10.64 -5.77 -5.85
N GLY A 19 -11.83 -5.17 -6.01
CA GLY A 19 -12.89 -5.70 -6.88
C GLY A 19 -12.54 -5.70 -8.37
N LEU A 20 -11.85 -4.66 -8.85
CA LEU A 20 -11.34 -4.58 -10.22
C LEU A 20 -10.18 -5.56 -10.45
N ASN A 21 -9.28 -5.72 -9.47
CA ASN A 21 -8.17 -6.66 -9.53
C ASN A 21 -8.63 -8.12 -9.60
N LYS A 22 -9.70 -8.50 -8.90
CA LYS A 22 -10.24 -9.88 -8.94
C LYS A 22 -10.82 -10.25 -10.33
N ILE A 23 -11.36 -9.27 -11.05
CA ILE A 23 -11.88 -9.46 -12.42
C ILE A 23 -10.74 -9.49 -13.44
N LEU A 24 -9.66 -8.72 -13.22
CA LEU A 24 -8.47 -8.71 -14.09
C LEU A 24 -7.56 -9.93 -13.91
N LEU A 25 -7.39 -10.43 -12.68
CA LEU A 25 -6.55 -11.61 -12.37
C LEU A 25 -7.13 -12.93 -12.91
N SER A 26 -8.44 -13.01 -13.15
CA SER A 26 -9.08 -14.23 -13.68
C SER A 26 -9.03 -14.37 -15.21
N LYS A 27 -8.53 -13.37 -15.96
CA LYS A 27 -8.63 -13.33 -17.43
C LYS A 27 -7.31 -13.39 -18.21
N ILE A 28 -6.15 -13.53 -17.57
CA ILE A 28 -4.86 -13.49 -18.26
C ILE A 28 -4.15 -14.84 -18.14
N HIS A 29 -4.67 -15.84 -18.86
CA HIS A 29 -3.89 -17.02 -19.27
C HIS A 29 -3.83 -17.01 -20.80
N GLY A 30 -2.67 -16.65 -21.35
CA GLY A 30 -2.36 -16.86 -22.76
C GLY A 30 -1.60 -15.71 -23.41
N GLY A 31 -0.31 -15.93 -23.68
CA GLY A 31 0.48 -15.04 -24.52
C GLY A 31 1.98 -15.07 -24.27
N ALA A 32 2.60 -16.25 -24.37
CA ALA A 32 4.06 -16.38 -24.37
C ALA A 32 4.65 -15.76 -25.65
N ASN A 33 5.29 -14.60 -25.54
CA ASN A 33 6.22 -14.08 -26.54
C ASN A 33 7.36 -13.29 -25.85
N GLY A 34 8.32 -14.04 -25.29
CA GLY A 34 9.77 -13.80 -25.38
C GLY A 34 10.39 -12.40 -25.21
N ARG A 35 9.79 -11.44 -24.49
CA ARG A 35 10.48 -10.20 -24.06
C ARG A 35 10.67 -10.20 -22.55
N SER A 36 11.85 -9.78 -22.10
CA SER A 36 12.40 -9.90 -20.74
C SER A 36 11.68 -9.07 -19.65
N THR A 37 10.41 -8.72 -19.83
CA THR A 37 9.60 -8.04 -18.81
C THR A 37 9.15 -8.97 -17.70
N GLY A 38 9.08 -10.28 -17.94
CA GLY A 38 8.55 -11.26 -16.99
C GLY A 38 9.05 -11.09 -15.54
N PRO A 39 10.36 -10.92 -15.29
CA PRO A 39 10.88 -10.69 -13.94
C PRO A 39 10.44 -9.36 -13.30
N VAL A 40 10.31 -8.30 -14.10
CA VAL A 40 9.86 -6.97 -13.63
C VAL A 40 8.36 -6.99 -13.40
N GLU A 41 7.60 -7.54 -14.33
CA GLU A 41 6.15 -7.69 -14.22
C GLU A 41 5.77 -8.52 -12.99
N SER A 42 6.42 -9.68 -12.79
CA SER A 42 6.22 -10.50 -11.59
C SER A 42 6.51 -9.70 -10.32
N ALA A 43 7.66 -8.99 -10.26
CA ALA A 43 8.00 -8.21 -9.08
C ALA A 43 6.98 -7.10 -8.78
N LEU A 44 6.43 -6.44 -9.80
CA LEU A 44 5.39 -5.43 -9.63
C LEU A 44 4.07 -6.06 -9.18
N ARG A 45 3.70 -7.22 -9.74
CA ARG A 45 2.49 -7.96 -9.32
C ARG A 45 2.58 -8.42 -7.86
N ASP A 46 3.70 -9.01 -7.45
CA ASP A 46 3.91 -9.49 -6.08
C ASP A 46 3.87 -8.33 -5.06
N ALA A 47 4.42 -7.17 -5.43
CA ALA A 47 4.35 -5.98 -4.60
C ALA A 47 2.93 -5.39 -4.50
N LEU A 48 2.18 -5.36 -5.60
CA LEU A 48 0.76 -4.96 -5.60
C LEU A 48 -0.12 -5.91 -4.80
N GLU A 49 0.17 -7.21 -4.86
CA GLU A 49 -0.47 -8.21 -4.02
C GLU A 49 -0.20 -7.92 -2.54
N SER A 50 1.04 -7.64 -2.17
CA SER A 50 1.41 -7.24 -0.79
C SER A 50 0.62 -6.03 -0.31
N CYS A 51 0.36 -5.05 -1.18
CA CYS A 51 -0.49 -3.89 -0.87
C CYS A 51 -1.95 -4.29 -0.56
N SER A 52 -2.46 -5.32 -1.24
CA SER A 52 -3.84 -5.80 -1.06
C SER A 52 -4.05 -6.51 0.29
N TYR A 53 -2.98 -7.07 0.87
CA TYR A 53 -3.02 -7.83 2.11
C TYR A 53 -2.70 -7.04 3.38
N ILE A 54 -2.40 -5.73 3.29
CA ILE A 54 -2.03 -4.89 4.44
C ILE A 54 -3.06 -5.01 5.57
N GLY A 55 -4.34 -4.83 5.27
CA GLY A 55 -5.40 -4.82 6.28
C GLY A 55 -5.55 -6.18 6.98
N GLN A 56 -5.56 -7.27 6.20
CA GLN A 56 -5.70 -8.62 6.73
C GLN A 56 -4.48 -9.02 7.55
N SER A 57 -3.28 -8.65 7.10
CA SER A 57 -2.04 -8.95 7.81
C SER A 57 -1.92 -8.16 9.11
N ALA A 58 -2.33 -6.88 9.10
CA ALA A 58 -2.37 -6.06 10.31
C ALA A 58 -3.41 -6.58 11.32
N ASP A 59 -4.58 -7.01 10.84
CA ASP A 59 -5.62 -7.61 11.67
C ASP A 59 -5.14 -8.90 12.32
N GLN A 60 -4.52 -9.78 11.54
CA GLN A 60 -3.96 -11.03 12.03
C GLN A 60 -2.88 -10.77 13.09
N ALA A 61 -1.91 -9.90 12.80
CA ALA A 61 -0.84 -9.56 13.72
C ALA A 61 -1.35 -8.94 15.04
N TYR A 62 -2.40 -8.12 14.96
CA TYR A 62 -3.04 -7.55 16.15
C TYR A 62 -3.71 -8.63 17.02
N LEU A 63 -4.34 -9.62 16.40
CA LEU A 63 -5.02 -10.72 17.10
C LEU A 63 -4.04 -11.73 17.71
N GLU A 64 -2.91 -11.97 17.06
CA GLU A 64 -1.86 -12.88 17.51
C GLU A 64 -0.95 -12.29 18.58
N ALA A 65 -0.84 -10.96 18.65
CA ALA A 65 -0.07 -10.29 19.69
C ALA A 65 -0.66 -10.54 21.08
N ASP A 66 0.20 -10.74 22.09
CA ASP A 66 -0.21 -10.83 23.49
C ASP A 66 -0.97 -9.56 23.89
N PRO A 67 -2.20 -9.66 24.45
CA PRO A 67 -2.98 -8.52 24.91
C PRO A 67 -2.21 -7.50 25.74
N ALA A 68 -1.27 -7.93 26.59
CA ALA A 68 -0.47 -7.03 27.44
C ALA A 68 0.54 -6.18 26.65
N SER A 69 0.89 -6.60 25.43
CA SER A 69 1.87 -5.97 24.55
C SER A 69 1.26 -5.26 23.34
N ARG A 70 -0.08 -5.35 23.17
CA ARG A 70 -0.77 -4.78 22.01
C ARG A 70 -0.69 -3.25 22.01
N THR A 71 -0.14 -2.69 20.95
CA THR A 71 -0.31 -1.27 20.64
C THR A 71 -1.62 -1.02 19.89
N ALA A 72 -1.88 0.24 19.54
CA ALA A 72 -3.07 0.58 18.77
C ALA A 72 -3.07 -0.13 17.41
N LYS A 73 -4.24 -0.65 16.99
CA LYS A 73 -4.42 -1.32 15.70
C LYS A 73 -3.89 -0.50 14.51
N ASP A 74 -4.04 0.82 14.55
CA ASP A 74 -3.50 1.75 13.54
C ASP A 74 -1.98 1.61 13.35
N GLU A 75 -1.23 1.31 14.41
CA GLU A 75 0.23 1.14 14.35
C GLU A 75 0.63 -0.15 13.60
N TYR A 76 -0.15 -1.22 13.77
CA TYR A 76 0.02 -2.44 12.99
C TYR A 76 -0.25 -2.17 11.51
N VAL A 77 -1.33 -1.46 11.19
CA VAL A 77 -1.64 -1.07 9.80
C VAL A 77 -0.49 -0.25 9.20
N MET A 78 0.02 0.76 9.93
CA MET A 78 1.16 1.55 9.47
C MET A 78 2.43 0.73 9.28
N ARG A 79 2.67 -0.28 10.13
CA ARG A 79 3.81 -1.19 9.98
C ARG A 79 3.73 -1.97 8.67
N TYR A 80 2.57 -2.55 8.36
CA TYR A 80 2.39 -3.29 7.10
C TYR A 80 2.35 -2.37 5.86
N GLN A 81 1.85 -1.14 6.00
CA GLN A 81 1.99 -0.12 4.95
C GLN A 81 3.45 0.18 4.62
N ARG A 82 4.34 0.26 5.63
CA ARG A 82 5.79 0.46 5.40
C ARG A 82 6.42 -0.72 4.68
N PHE A 83 6.06 -1.96 5.04
CA PHE A 83 6.58 -3.15 4.36
C PHE A 83 6.12 -3.21 2.90
N ALA A 84 4.83 -3.08 2.65
CA ALA A 84 4.28 -3.06 1.30
C ALA A 84 4.89 -1.94 0.43
N LYS A 85 5.10 -0.74 1.02
CA LYS A 85 5.76 0.36 0.34
C LYS A 85 7.20 -0.01 -0.05
N ALA A 86 7.98 -0.58 0.87
CA ALA A 86 9.36 -0.94 0.60
C ALA A 86 9.48 -2.00 -0.51
N ASP A 87 8.58 -2.97 -0.55
CA ASP A 87 8.57 -3.99 -1.60
C ASP A 87 8.14 -3.41 -2.96
N LEU A 88 7.18 -2.48 -2.95
CA LEU A 88 6.77 -1.76 -4.14
C LEU A 88 7.85 -0.84 -4.70
N GLU A 89 8.60 -0.14 -3.85
CA GLU A 89 9.74 0.68 -4.26
C GLU A 89 10.84 -0.17 -4.91
N LYS A 90 11.16 -1.35 -4.35
CA LYS A 90 12.12 -2.28 -4.97
C LYS A 90 11.65 -2.76 -6.34
N ALA A 91 10.35 -3.04 -6.50
CA ALA A 91 9.79 -3.46 -7.78
C ALA A 91 9.83 -2.31 -8.82
N ILE A 92 9.53 -1.08 -8.40
CA ILE A 92 9.63 0.11 -9.25
C ILE A 92 11.07 0.37 -9.66
N GLN A 93 12.05 0.21 -8.78
CA GLN A 93 13.47 0.33 -9.12
C GLN A 93 13.90 -0.67 -10.21
N LYS A 94 13.39 -1.90 -10.18
CA LYS A 94 13.65 -2.87 -11.26
C LYS A 94 13.03 -2.42 -12.58
N TYR A 95 11.84 -1.83 -12.54
CA TYR A 95 11.20 -1.23 -13.72
C TYR A 95 12.01 -0.03 -14.26
N GLU A 96 12.51 0.84 -13.38
CA GLU A 96 13.37 1.97 -13.75
C GLU A 96 14.67 1.49 -14.37
N GLY A 97 15.33 0.47 -13.80
CA GLY A 97 16.52 -0.14 -14.39
C GLY A 97 16.27 -0.77 -15.76
N LEU A 98 15.10 -1.41 -15.96
CA LEU A 98 14.69 -1.89 -17.28
C LEU A 98 14.48 -0.73 -18.26
N HIS A 99 13.81 0.35 -17.81
CA HIS A 99 13.58 1.54 -18.61
C HIS A 99 14.89 2.21 -19.06
N GLU A 100 15.87 2.31 -18.17
CA GLU A 100 17.20 2.84 -18.48
C GLU A 100 17.96 1.94 -19.47
N THR A 101 17.81 0.63 -19.35
CA THR A 101 18.53 -0.34 -20.20
C THR A 101 18.02 -0.34 -21.64
N ILE A 102 16.70 -0.31 -21.85
CA ILE A 102 16.09 -0.38 -23.20
C ILE A 102 15.79 1.01 -23.79
N GLY A 103 15.77 2.04 -22.94
CA GLY A 103 15.50 3.42 -23.33
C GLY A 103 14.01 3.75 -23.52
N GLU A 104 13.73 5.05 -23.63
CA GLU A 104 12.36 5.59 -23.62
C GLU A 104 11.53 5.14 -24.84
N SER A 105 12.14 5.11 -26.03
CA SER A 105 11.44 4.75 -27.27
C SER A 105 11.01 3.28 -27.28
N GLU A 106 11.88 2.37 -26.86
CA GLU A 106 11.55 0.95 -26.78
C GLU A 106 10.56 0.65 -25.65
N MET A 107 10.70 1.31 -24.50
CA MET A 107 9.75 1.17 -23.39
C MET A 107 8.34 1.65 -23.76
N LYS A 108 8.24 2.73 -24.54
CA LYS A 108 6.95 3.23 -25.04
C LYS A 108 6.29 2.22 -25.98
N GLU A 109 7.07 1.62 -26.87
CA GLU A 109 6.56 0.59 -27.78
C GLU A 109 6.20 -0.70 -27.03
N LEU A 110 6.99 -1.08 -26.03
CA LEU A 110 6.71 -2.22 -25.15
C LEU A 110 5.38 -2.06 -24.42
N LYS A 111 5.13 -0.90 -23.82
CA LYS A 111 3.84 -0.58 -23.16
C LYS A 111 2.67 -0.51 -24.14
N ARG A 112 2.93 -0.14 -25.40
CA ARG A 112 1.91 -0.13 -26.45
C ARG A 112 1.53 -1.54 -26.88
N GLN A 113 2.52 -2.43 -26.97
CA GLN A 113 2.32 -3.83 -27.37
C GLN A 113 1.77 -4.68 -26.22
N ASP A 114 2.19 -4.42 -24.99
CA ASP A 114 1.73 -5.08 -23.78
C ASP A 114 0.99 -4.11 -22.85
N VAL A 115 -0.32 -4.03 -23.07
CA VAL A 115 -1.22 -3.20 -22.27
C VAL A 115 -1.30 -3.70 -20.82
N SER A 116 -1.16 -5.00 -20.57
CA SER A 116 -1.19 -5.57 -19.22
C SER A 116 0.00 -5.04 -18.41
N PHE A 117 1.19 -5.10 -18.98
CA PHE A 117 2.39 -4.54 -18.37
C PHE A 117 2.25 -3.02 -18.10
N ALA A 118 1.70 -2.27 -19.06
CA ALA A 118 1.46 -0.84 -18.89
C ALA A 118 0.52 -0.53 -17.71
N LEU A 119 -0.56 -1.30 -17.55
CA LEU A 119 -1.49 -1.17 -16.43
C LEU A 119 -0.82 -1.48 -15.09
N ILE A 120 -0.05 -2.57 -15.02
CA ILE A 120 0.66 -2.96 -13.79
C ILE A 120 1.63 -1.88 -13.33
N VAL A 121 2.36 -1.26 -14.26
CA VAL A 121 3.26 -0.14 -13.94
C VAL A 121 2.46 1.06 -13.41
N ALA A 122 1.35 1.41 -14.07
CA ALA A 122 0.50 2.52 -13.65
C ALA A 122 -0.09 2.29 -12.24
N ASP A 123 -0.62 1.09 -12.00
CA ASP A 123 -1.17 0.69 -10.70
C ASP A 123 -0.09 0.69 -9.61
N SER A 124 1.13 0.26 -9.93
CA SER A 124 2.26 0.27 -8.99
C SER A 124 2.66 1.69 -8.59
N LEU A 125 2.74 2.62 -9.54
CA LEU A 125 3.03 4.02 -9.25
C LEU A 125 1.91 4.67 -8.42
N LEU A 126 0.66 4.38 -8.75
CA LEU A 126 -0.49 4.87 -8.01
C LEU A 126 -0.52 4.32 -6.57
N ALA A 127 -0.27 3.02 -6.40
CA ALA A 127 -0.23 2.37 -5.09
C ALA A 127 0.87 2.95 -4.20
N ARG A 128 2.05 3.26 -4.76
CA ARG A 128 3.13 3.94 -4.02
C ARG A 128 2.66 5.29 -3.49
N ASP A 129 2.07 6.11 -4.34
CA ASP A 129 1.60 7.45 -3.96
C ASP A 129 0.48 7.38 -2.91
N GLN A 130 -0.39 6.37 -2.99
CA GLN A 130 -1.43 6.13 -1.99
C GLN A 130 -0.83 5.71 -0.64
N LEU A 131 0.17 4.83 -0.64
CA LEU A 131 0.88 4.41 0.57
C LEU A 131 1.61 5.59 1.22
N ASP A 132 2.24 6.46 0.42
CA ASP A 132 2.88 7.68 0.93
C ASP A 132 1.91 8.61 1.65
N ARG A 133 0.73 8.85 1.05
CA ARG A 133 -0.31 9.65 1.69
C ARG A 133 -0.83 8.98 2.96
N ALA A 134 -1.07 7.67 2.92
CA ALA A 134 -1.56 6.92 4.07
C ALA A 134 -0.58 6.95 5.25
N LEU A 135 0.71 6.78 4.97
CA LEU A 135 1.76 6.83 5.99
C LEU A 135 1.92 8.22 6.59
N LYS A 136 1.89 9.28 5.78
CA LYS A 136 1.93 10.68 6.28
C LYS A 136 0.76 10.97 7.21
N LEU A 137 -0.46 10.64 6.77
CA LEU A 137 -1.67 10.82 7.59
C LEU A 137 -1.64 9.99 8.88
N GLY A 138 -1.10 8.76 8.82
CA GLY A 138 -0.92 7.92 9.99
C GLY A 138 0.06 8.52 11.00
N GLN A 139 1.19 9.04 10.51
CA GLN A 139 2.20 9.71 11.34
C GLN A 139 1.66 10.98 12.00
N GLU A 140 0.93 11.81 11.27
CA GLU A 140 0.28 13.01 11.81
C GLU A 140 -0.68 12.67 12.94
N LYS A 141 -1.52 11.64 12.76
CA LYS A 141 -2.45 11.18 13.81
C LYS A 141 -1.73 10.64 15.04
N LEU A 142 -0.64 9.90 14.87
CA LEU A 142 0.17 9.43 16.01
C LEU A 142 0.80 10.61 16.75
N ARG A 143 1.29 11.62 16.02
CA ARG A 143 1.82 12.84 16.61
C ARG A 143 0.75 13.62 17.38
N GLU A 144 -0.45 13.76 16.82
CA GLU A 144 -1.59 14.40 17.50
C GLU A 144 -2.01 13.63 18.76
N LYS A 145 -2.02 12.29 18.72
CA LYS A 145 -2.29 11.44 19.90
C LYS A 145 -1.21 11.63 20.98
N GLN A 146 0.06 11.72 20.60
CA GLN A 146 1.16 11.99 21.54
C GLN A 146 1.09 13.39 22.16
N VAL A 147 0.74 14.41 21.35
CA VAL A 147 0.58 15.80 21.81
C VAL A 147 -0.68 15.97 22.67
N SER A 148 -1.77 15.26 22.39
CA SER A 148 -3.00 15.29 23.20
C SER A 148 -2.93 14.40 24.44
N GLY A 149 -2.03 13.41 24.47
CA GLY A 149 -1.71 12.60 25.65
C GLY A 149 -1.02 13.36 26.79
N LEU A 150 -0.64 14.63 26.56
CA LEU A 150 -0.01 15.50 27.56
C LEU A 150 -0.97 16.18 28.56
N LYS A 151 -2.27 15.86 28.59
CA LYS A 151 -3.22 16.50 29.53
C LYS A 151 -4.31 15.58 30.08
N ARG A 152 -3.93 14.40 30.62
CA ARG A 152 -4.84 13.68 31.53
C ARG A 152 -4.42 13.77 33.00
N ASP A 153 -3.13 13.96 33.27
CA ASP A 153 -2.61 14.15 34.64
C ASP A 153 -2.63 15.63 35.10
N ASP A 154 -2.84 16.57 34.19
CA ASP A 154 -3.05 18.01 34.51
C ASP A 154 -4.50 18.34 34.89
N LEU A 155 -5.42 17.37 34.82
CA LEU A 155 -6.77 17.50 35.40
C LEU A 155 -6.72 17.05 36.85
N VAL A 156 -5.97 17.81 37.66
CA VAL A 156 -6.22 17.87 39.10
C VAL A 156 -7.67 18.32 39.24
N PHE A 157 -8.54 17.40 39.65
CA PHE A 157 -9.79 17.76 40.27
C PHE A 157 -9.41 18.52 41.55
N CYS A 158 -9.48 19.85 41.51
CA CYS A 158 -9.63 20.62 42.73
C CYS A 158 -11.03 20.31 43.24
N ASP A 159 -11.15 19.31 44.11
CA ASP A 159 -12.28 19.21 45.02
C ASP A 159 -12.12 20.30 46.10
N ASP A 160 -13.01 21.28 46.08
CA ASP A 160 -13.39 22.13 47.23
C ASP A 160 -14.92 22.05 47.40
#